data_AF-A0A091BGH1-F1
#
_entry.id   AF-A0A091BGH1-F1
#
_cell.length_a   1.000
_cell.length_b   1.000
_cell.length_c   1.000
_cell.angle_alpha   90.00
_cell.angle_beta   90.00
_cell.angle_gamma   90.00
#
_symmetry.space_group_name_H-M   'P 1'
#
loop_
_entity.id
_entity.type
_entity.pdbx_description
1 polymer ?
#
loop_
_entity_poly.entity_id
_entity_poly.type
_entity_poly.pdbx_seq_one_letter_code
_entity_poly.pdbx_strand_id
1 'polypeptide(L)'
;MDTVPDDSTDSPSPRRRGRGGRLLLLAVVIAAAAAGAWWWKQQTPEPVADPALSPEALDARLIDAEQAVTRLRSRQSVLEQKIDDTASRTTLLRDEMLGLGQRAAILEDNLRELAAQSRDGRETLRLDEVELLLGLAQARLRIAGDIEGAIRATALAREAMTSLTAPRYISLRQTIGQELAALQALPADPRRQAAGVLDALQATLPQLVSRGPGEGTVSDPDASAWQRLVDAVVQVRPSGPQDLVAPGDRATGEATLALELALARTALDRGDASTFRAGLARVEDWLVRLYADEPRRQALQKQLAELRALSLQPALPGLGAALEQVRALRGTSPGVDPLRAAAATADAPTAPAPEALPPPIAPPDTGAGADAPTEPQVEQ
;
A
#
# COMPACT_ATOMS: atom_id res chain seq x y z
N MET A 1 -13.48 -48.28 -89.91
CA MET A 1 -14.63 -48.74 -89.11
C MET A 1 -15.85 -48.56 -90.00
N ASP A 2 -16.33 -49.58 -90.71
CA ASP A 2 -16.44 -51.02 -90.40
C ASP A 2 -17.37 -51.25 -89.19
N THR A 3 -18.38 -52.13 -89.21
CA THR A 3 -18.71 -53.21 -90.18
C THR A 3 -20.21 -53.31 -90.49
N VAL A 4 -20.55 -53.79 -91.70
CA VAL A 4 -21.85 -54.38 -92.08
C VAL A 4 -21.84 -55.89 -91.79
N PRO A 5 -22.94 -56.49 -91.30
CA PRO A 5 -23.72 -57.49 -92.07
C PRO A 5 -25.23 -57.10 -92.12
N ASP A 6 -26.09 -57.56 -93.06
CA ASP A 6 -26.48 -58.94 -93.47
C ASP A 6 -27.10 -59.74 -92.29
N ASP A 7 -28.09 -60.63 -92.41
CA ASP A 7 -28.92 -61.18 -93.51
C ASP A 7 -30.38 -61.35 -92.93
N SER A 8 -31.47 -61.84 -93.55
CA SER A 8 -31.73 -62.63 -94.77
C SER A 8 -33.11 -62.30 -95.39
N THR A 9 -33.32 -62.71 -96.64
CA THR A 9 -34.65 -62.76 -97.30
C THR A 9 -35.23 -64.17 -97.35
N ASP A 10 -36.53 -64.33 -97.05
CA ASP A 10 -37.44 -65.22 -97.82
C ASP A 10 -38.91 -64.88 -97.45
N SER A 11 -39.78 -64.49 -98.40
CA SER A 11 -40.65 -65.35 -99.24
C SER A 11 -41.98 -65.77 -98.57
N PRO A 12 -43.06 -66.06 -99.33
CA PRO A 12 -43.10 -66.26 -100.79
C PRO A 12 -44.02 -65.30 -101.56
N SER A 13 -43.69 -65.10 -102.84
CA SER A 13 -44.70 -64.84 -103.89
C SER A 13 -45.32 -66.19 -104.31
N PRO A 14 -46.53 -66.29 -104.91
CA PRO A 14 -47.00 -65.39 -105.97
C PRO A 14 -48.54 -65.19 -106.12
N ARG A 15 -48.93 -64.40 -107.14
CA ARG A 15 -50.30 -64.34 -107.75
C ARG A 15 -51.37 -63.72 -106.81
N ARG A 16 -52.45 -63.09 -107.30
CA ARG A 16 -52.99 -62.97 -108.67
C ARG A 16 -53.63 -61.57 -108.86
N ARG A 17 -53.66 -61.08 -110.10
CA ARG A 17 -54.27 -59.79 -110.51
C ARG A 17 -55.78 -59.77 -110.22
N GLY A 18 -56.19 -59.09 -109.14
CA GLY A 18 -57.61 -58.93 -108.73
C GLY A 18 -57.94 -57.48 -108.34
N ARG A 19 -59.15 -57.01 -108.66
CA ARG A 19 -59.51 -55.57 -108.57
C ARG A 19 -59.72 -55.02 -107.15
N GLY A 20 -59.66 -55.85 -106.11
CA GLY A 20 -60.00 -55.47 -104.72
C GLY A 20 -59.03 -54.50 -104.02
N GLY A 21 -57.73 -54.56 -104.30
CA GLY A 21 -56.72 -53.77 -103.55
C GLY A 21 -56.90 -52.25 -103.63
N ARG A 22 -57.49 -51.75 -104.73
CA ARG A 22 -57.82 -50.32 -104.88
C ARG A 22 -58.98 -49.86 -103.99
N LEU A 23 -59.92 -50.75 -103.65
CA LEU A 23 -61.04 -50.43 -102.76
C LEU A 23 -60.58 -50.35 -101.29
N LEU A 24 -59.66 -51.21 -100.87
CA LEU A 24 -59.06 -51.12 -99.52
C LEU A 24 -58.24 -49.84 -99.35
N LEU A 25 -57.40 -49.48 -100.32
CA LEU A 25 -56.69 -48.19 -100.30
C LEU A 25 -57.64 -46.99 -100.29
N LEU A 26 -58.71 -47.02 -101.09
CA LEU A 26 -59.72 -45.96 -101.08
C LEU A 26 -60.43 -45.85 -99.72
N ALA A 27 -60.80 -46.98 -99.11
CA ALA A 27 -61.45 -47.02 -97.80
C ALA A 27 -60.54 -46.47 -96.69
N VAL A 28 -59.24 -46.78 -96.70
CA VAL A 28 -58.26 -46.23 -95.75
C VAL A 28 -58.08 -44.71 -95.94
N VAL A 29 -58.02 -44.23 -97.19
CA VAL A 29 -57.95 -42.78 -97.48
C VAL A 29 -59.21 -42.05 -97.03
N ILE A 30 -60.39 -42.64 -97.24
CA ILE A 30 -61.67 -42.07 -96.75
C ILE A 30 -61.73 -42.07 -95.23
N ALA A 31 -61.26 -43.14 -94.56
CA ALA A 31 -61.20 -43.19 -93.10
C ALA A 31 -60.23 -42.16 -92.51
N ALA A 32 -59.06 -41.97 -93.14
CA ALA A 32 -58.10 -40.93 -92.76
C ALA A 32 -58.65 -39.51 -92.98
N ALA A 33 -59.34 -39.28 -94.10
CA ALA A 33 -60.01 -38.00 -94.36
C ALA A 33 -61.16 -37.73 -93.37
N ALA A 34 -61.94 -38.74 -93.00
CA ALA A 34 -62.99 -38.63 -92.00
C ALA A 34 -62.43 -38.38 -90.59
N ALA A 35 -61.35 -39.05 -90.21
CA ALA A 35 -60.65 -38.81 -88.94
C ALA A 35 -60.04 -37.39 -88.89
N GLY A 36 -59.41 -36.94 -89.98
CA GLY A 36 -58.90 -35.57 -90.11
C GLY A 36 -60.01 -34.52 -90.02
N ALA A 37 -61.13 -34.73 -90.72
CA ALA A 37 -62.28 -33.82 -90.65
C ALA A 37 -62.96 -33.81 -89.26
N TRP A 38 -63.02 -34.97 -88.57
CA TRP A 38 -63.55 -35.06 -87.21
C TRP A 38 -62.63 -34.37 -86.19
N TRP A 39 -61.33 -34.60 -86.28
CA TRP A 39 -60.31 -33.91 -85.46
C TRP A 39 -60.33 -32.40 -85.70
N TRP A 40 -60.44 -31.95 -86.96
CA TRP A 40 -60.53 -30.53 -87.29
C TRP A 40 -61.83 -29.91 -86.78
N LYS A 41 -62.98 -30.60 -86.90
CA LYS A 41 -64.26 -30.17 -86.30
C LYS A 41 -64.23 -30.14 -84.76
N GLN A 42 -63.39 -30.97 -84.14
CA GLN A 42 -63.17 -30.98 -82.69
C GLN A 42 -62.14 -29.92 -82.24
N GLN A 43 -61.48 -29.25 -83.18
CA GLN A 43 -60.46 -28.23 -82.95
C GLN A 43 -60.86 -26.84 -83.47
N THR A 44 -61.93 -26.73 -84.27
CA THR A 44 -62.77 -25.53 -84.22
C THR A 44 -63.42 -25.46 -82.83
N PRO A 45 -63.06 -24.50 -81.96
CA PRO A 45 -63.94 -24.18 -80.84
C PRO A 45 -65.32 -23.79 -81.39
N GLU A 46 -66.37 -24.05 -80.60
CA GLU A 46 -67.66 -23.39 -80.82
C GLU A 46 -67.42 -21.88 -80.95
N PRO A 47 -68.07 -21.18 -81.90
CA PRO A 47 -68.04 -19.72 -81.99
C PRO A 47 -68.89 -19.12 -80.86
N VAL A 48 -68.46 -19.34 -79.62
CA VAL A 48 -68.88 -18.56 -78.46
C VAL A 48 -68.56 -17.11 -78.80
N ALA A 49 -69.62 -16.31 -79.01
CA ALA A 49 -69.49 -14.90 -79.38
C ALA A 49 -68.61 -14.20 -78.34
N ASP A 50 -67.51 -13.58 -78.82
CA ASP A 50 -66.33 -13.28 -78.00
C ASP A 50 -66.69 -12.55 -76.69
N PRO A 51 -66.64 -13.23 -75.52
CA PRO A 51 -67.09 -12.65 -74.27
C PRO A 51 -66.11 -11.58 -73.74
N ALA A 52 -65.02 -11.28 -74.47
CA ALA A 52 -64.21 -10.10 -74.23
C ALA A 52 -64.95 -8.77 -74.52
N LEU A 53 -66.09 -8.79 -75.21
CA LEU A 53 -66.81 -7.59 -75.67
C LEU A 53 -68.27 -7.46 -75.18
N SER A 54 -68.74 -8.28 -74.23
CA SER A 54 -70.02 -8.02 -73.56
C SER A 54 -69.89 -6.84 -72.57
N PRO A 55 -70.93 -6.00 -72.40
CA PRO A 55 -70.86 -4.85 -71.48
C PRO A 55 -70.63 -5.31 -70.02
N GLU A 56 -71.24 -6.43 -69.63
CA GLU A 56 -71.10 -7.03 -68.30
C GLU A 56 -69.66 -7.50 -68.01
N ALA A 57 -68.94 -8.00 -69.02
CA ALA A 57 -67.53 -8.37 -68.88
C ALA A 57 -66.58 -7.16 -68.83
N LEU A 58 -66.99 -6.02 -69.41
CA LEU A 58 -66.26 -4.75 -69.30
C LEU A 58 -66.45 -4.14 -67.91
N ASP A 59 -67.67 -4.11 -67.36
CA ASP A 59 -67.93 -3.66 -65.98
C ASP A 59 -67.18 -4.52 -64.96
N ALA A 60 -67.18 -5.84 -65.11
CA ALA A 60 -66.42 -6.74 -64.23
C ALA A 60 -64.91 -6.45 -64.23
N ARG A 61 -64.34 -6.10 -65.39
CA ARG A 61 -62.93 -5.68 -65.52
C ARG A 61 -62.69 -4.30 -64.94
N LEU A 62 -63.64 -3.36 -65.07
CA LEU A 62 -63.57 -2.03 -64.48
C LEU A 62 -63.51 -2.12 -62.95
N ILE A 63 -64.38 -2.94 -62.36
CA ILE A 63 -64.46 -3.18 -60.92
C ILE A 63 -63.16 -3.82 -60.38
N ASP A 64 -62.60 -4.84 -61.04
CA ASP A 64 -61.32 -5.42 -60.59
C ASP A 64 -60.14 -4.44 -60.75
N ALA A 65 -60.17 -3.57 -61.77
CA ALA A 65 -59.20 -2.49 -61.95
C ALA A 65 -59.32 -1.41 -60.86
N GLU A 66 -60.53 -0.97 -60.49
CA GLU A 66 -60.76 -0.05 -59.36
C GLU A 66 -60.34 -0.67 -58.02
N GLN A 67 -60.64 -1.95 -57.82
CA GLN A 67 -60.14 -2.71 -56.68
C GLN A 67 -58.62 -2.86 -56.72
N ALA A 68 -57.98 -3.00 -57.89
CA ALA A 68 -56.53 -3.07 -58.03
C ALA A 68 -55.87 -1.72 -57.70
N VAL A 69 -56.43 -0.60 -58.17
CA VAL A 69 -56.00 0.76 -57.80
C VAL A 69 -56.17 0.99 -56.28
N THR A 70 -57.28 0.53 -55.69
CA THR A 70 -57.53 0.64 -54.25
C THR A 70 -56.56 -0.23 -53.43
N ARG A 71 -56.30 -1.46 -53.86
CA ARG A 71 -55.28 -2.38 -53.30
C ARG A 71 -53.85 -1.82 -53.47
N LEU A 72 -53.58 -1.04 -54.53
CA LEU A 72 -52.29 -0.39 -54.74
C LEU A 72 -52.12 0.83 -53.83
N ARG A 73 -53.15 1.68 -53.69
CA ARG A 73 -53.15 2.83 -52.75
C ARG A 73 -52.97 2.40 -51.29
N SER A 74 -53.64 1.33 -50.85
CA SER A 74 -53.46 0.83 -49.48
C SER A 74 -52.12 0.12 -49.26
N ARG A 75 -51.53 -0.48 -50.30
CA ARG A 75 -50.13 -0.95 -50.25
C ARG A 75 -49.13 0.22 -50.19
N GLN A 76 -49.41 1.30 -50.90
CA GLN A 76 -48.57 2.50 -50.89
C GLN A 76 -48.56 3.15 -49.50
N SER A 77 -49.70 3.40 -48.87
CA SER A 77 -49.74 4.01 -47.53
C SER A 77 -49.11 3.11 -46.45
N VAL A 78 -49.25 1.79 -46.55
CA VAL A 78 -48.54 0.83 -45.67
C VAL A 78 -47.03 0.81 -45.93
N LEU A 79 -46.57 1.15 -47.14
CA LEU A 79 -45.15 1.28 -47.46
C LEU A 79 -44.58 2.61 -46.94
N GLU A 80 -45.31 3.71 -47.13
CA GLU A 80 -44.98 5.05 -46.60
C GLU A 80 -44.89 5.00 -45.06
N GLN A 81 -45.88 4.43 -44.38
CA GLN A 81 -45.85 4.28 -42.92
C GLN A 81 -44.70 3.39 -42.42
N LYS A 82 -44.22 2.42 -43.23
CA LYS A 82 -43.00 1.63 -42.93
C LYS A 82 -41.71 2.41 -43.17
N ILE A 83 -41.69 3.32 -44.14
CA ILE A 83 -40.56 4.24 -44.35
C ILE A 83 -40.46 5.19 -43.15
N ASP A 84 -41.57 5.74 -42.66
CA ASP A 84 -41.57 6.62 -41.48
C ASP A 84 -41.17 5.87 -40.18
N ASP A 85 -41.69 4.66 -39.98
CA ASP A 85 -41.29 3.77 -38.88
C ASP A 85 -39.79 3.42 -38.92
N THR A 86 -39.24 3.10 -40.10
CA THR A 86 -37.79 2.82 -40.21
C THR A 86 -36.92 4.08 -40.10
N ALA A 87 -37.38 5.24 -40.58
CA ALA A 87 -36.69 6.51 -40.44
C ALA A 87 -36.63 6.99 -38.98
N SER A 88 -37.73 6.88 -38.24
CA SER A 88 -37.77 7.22 -36.81
C SER A 88 -36.88 6.28 -35.98
N ARG A 89 -36.92 4.96 -36.21
CA ARG A 89 -35.98 4.00 -35.59
C ARG A 89 -34.53 4.30 -35.92
N THR A 90 -34.22 4.64 -37.17
CA THR A 90 -32.86 5.00 -37.60
C THR A 90 -32.38 6.28 -36.92
N THR A 91 -33.28 7.22 -36.63
CA THR A 91 -32.97 8.44 -35.88
C THR A 91 -32.69 8.11 -34.41
N LEU A 92 -33.58 7.36 -33.74
CA LEU A 92 -33.40 6.91 -32.36
C LEU A 92 -32.08 6.14 -32.17
N LEU A 93 -31.75 5.20 -33.07
CA LEU A 93 -30.48 4.46 -33.01
C LEU A 93 -29.25 5.35 -33.16
N ARG A 94 -29.34 6.47 -33.88
CA ARG A 94 -28.25 7.45 -34.00
C ARG A 94 -28.12 8.29 -32.73
N ASP A 95 -29.24 8.70 -32.13
CA ASP A 95 -29.24 9.41 -30.85
C ASP A 95 -28.75 8.51 -29.70
N GLU A 96 -29.10 7.21 -29.71
CA GLU A 96 -28.55 6.20 -28.80
C GLU A 96 -27.05 5.99 -29.03
N MET A 97 -26.57 5.89 -30.28
CA MET A 97 -25.13 5.81 -30.57
C MET A 97 -24.36 7.06 -30.12
N LEU A 98 -24.92 8.26 -30.33
CA LEU A 98 -24.34 9.51 -29.85
C LEU A 98 -24.30 9.57 -28.31
N GLY A 99 -25.39 9.16 -27.65
CA GLY A 99 -25.47 9.06 -26.19
C GLY A 99 -24.51 8.03 -25.60
N LEU A 100 -24.30 6.89 -26.27
CA LEU A 100 -23.29 5.90 -25.91
C LEU A 100 -21.87 6.44 -26.11
N GLY A 101 -21.61 7.16 -27.20
CA GLY A 101 -20.32 7.83 -27.44
C GLY A 101 -19.99 8.87 -26.37
N GLN A 102 -20.95 9.72 -25.99
CA GLN A 102 -20.77 10.70 -24.92
C GLN A 102 -20.55 10.04 -23.56
N ARG A 103 -21.29 8.95 -23.25
CA ARG A 103 -21.07 8.16 -22.03
C ARG A 103 -19.70 7.47 -22.02
N ALA A 104 -19.23 6.97 -23.16
CA ALA A 104 -17.90 6.38 -23.28
C ALA A 104 -16.80 7.42 -23.01
N ALA A 105 -16.89 8.62 -23.59
CA ALA A 105 -15.95 9.71 -23.32
C ALA A 105 -15.91 10.09 -21.82
N ILE A 106 -17.08 10.23 -21.19
CA ILE A 106 -17.18 10.50 -19.74
C ILE A 106 -16.53 9.36 -18.92
N LEU A 107 -16.74 8.09 -19.30
CA LEU A 107 -16.11 6.95 -18.62
C LEU A 107 -14.59 6.91 -18.83
N GLU A 108 -14.09 7.27 -20.01
CA GLU A 108 -12.65 7.42 -20.25
C GLU A 108 -12.03 8.51 -19.38
N ASP A 109 -12.67 9.67 -19.26
CA ASP A 109 -12.16 10.78 -18.43
C ASP A 109 -12.20 10.46 -16.93
N ASN A 110 -13.28 9.83 -16.44
CA ASN A 110 -13.33 9.33 -15.06
C ASN A 110 -12.24 8.26 -14.81
N LEU A 111 -11.95 7.40 -15.79
CA LEU A 111 -10.88 6.41 -15.69
C LEU A 111 -9.49 7.05 -15.72
N ARG A 112 -9.27 8.12 -16.50
CA ARG A 112 -8.05 8.93 -16.50
C ARG A 112 -7.84 9.61 -15.14
N GLU A 113 -8.89 10.22 -14.59
CA GLU A 113 -8.87 10.88 -13.27
C GLU A 113 -8.57 9.88 -12.14
N LEU A 114 -9.28 8.74 -12.10
CA LEU A 114 -9.03 7.68 -11.12
C LEU A 114 -7.61 7.11 -11.24
N ALA A 115 -7.09 6.95 -12.46
CA ALA A 115 -5.71 6.52 -12.70
C ALA A 115 -4.67 7.57 -12.29
N ALA A 116 -4.99 8.86 -12.37
CA ALA A 116 -4.14 9.94 -11.84
C ALA A 116 -4.14 9.96 -10.31
N GLN A 117 -5.32 9.99 -9.68
CA GLN A 117 -5.45 10.01 -8.22
C GLN A 117 -4.87 8.75 -7.55
N SER A 118 -4.94 7.59 -8.22
CA SER A 118 -4.26 6.37 -7.77
C SER A 118 -2.72 6.49 -7.80
N ARG A 119 -2.16 7.26 -8.74
CA ARG A 119 -0.71 7.56 -8.78
C ARG A 119 -0.32 8.55 -7.69
N ASP A 120 -1.05 9.66 -7.55
CA ASP A 120 -0.77 10.68 -6.54
C ASP A 120 -0.90 10.13 -5.11
N GLY A 121 -1.88 9.26 -4.85
CA GLY A 121 -1.99 8.55 -3.57
C GLY A 121 -0.77 7.63 -3.30
N ARG A 122 -0.22 6.99 -4.34
CA ARG A 122 0.99 6.16 -4.21
C ARG A 122 2.26 6.99 -4.04
N GLU A 123 2.38 8.15 -4.70
CA GLU A 123 3.49 9.08 -4.43
C GLU A 123 3.41 9.65 -3.01
N THR A 124 2.22 9.99 -2.53
CA THR A 124 1.99 10.50 -1.16
C THR A 124 2.40 9.47 -0.11
N LEU A 125 1.94 8.22 -0.22
CA LEU A 125 2.30 7.14 0.71
C LEU A 125 3.82 6.82 0.72
N ARG A 126 4.51 7.00 -0.42
CA ARG A 126 5.97 6.86 -0.47
C ARG A 126 6.71 8.04 0.16
N LEU A 127 6.15 9.26 0.11
CA LEU A 127 6.68 10.39 0.89
C LEU A 127 6.45 10.21 2.40
N ASP A 128 5.33 9.62 2.81
CA ASP A 128 5.05 9.28 4.22
C ASP A 128 6.06 8.27 4.77
N GLU A 129 6.35 7.22 4.01
CA GLU A 129 7.38 6.23 4.33
C GLU A 129 8.77 6.87 4.46
N VAL A 130 9.13 7.78 3.55
CA VAL A 130 10.39 8.53 3.60
C VAL A 130 10.45 9.46 4.83
N GLU A 131 9.37 10.16 5.18
CA GLU A 131 9.34 10.98 6.39
C GLU A 131 9.48 10.12 7.66
N LEU A 132 8.77 8.99 7.72
CA LEU A 132 8.83 8.06 8.84
C LEU A 132 10.25 7.51 9.05
N LEU A 133 10.94 7.14 7.97
CA LEU A 133 12.30 6.61 8.02
C LEU A 133 13.33 7.67 8.40
N LEU A 134 13.20 8.91 7.90
CA LEU A 134 14.06 10.03 8.32
C LEU A 134 13.78 10.47 9.77
N GLY A 135 12.52 10.43 10.20
CA GLY A 135 12.12 10.65 11.60
C GLY A 135 12.70 9.59 12.53
N LEU A 136 12.67 8.31 12.12
CA LEU A 136 13.31 7.21 12.84
C LEU A 136 14.84 7.38 12.91
N ALA A 137 15.48 7.81 11.83
CA ALA A 137 16.92 8.11 11.82
C ALA A 137 17.26 9.24 12.83
N GLN A 138 16.53 10.35 12.79
CA GLN A 138 16.71 11.47 13.71
C GLN A 138 16.45 11.06 15.18
N ALA A 139 15.42 10.25 15.44
CA ALA A 139 15.11 9.75 16.78
C ALA A 139 16.21 8.83 17.33
N ARG A 140 16.68 7.86 16.53
CA ARG A 140 17.81 6.98 16.90
C ARG A 140 19.07 7.79 17.22
N LEU A 141 19.40 8.78 16.38
CA LEU A 141 20.57 9.61 16.55
C LEU A 141 20.47 10.51 17.80
N ARG A 142 19.34 11.21 18.00
CA ARG A 142 19.17 12.18 19.11
C ARG A 142 18.94 11.53 20.48
N ILE A 143 18.28 10.37 20.52
CA ILE A 143 17.88 9.72 21.79
C ILE A 143 18.88 8.61 22.15
N ALA A 144 19.11 7.66 21.24
CA ALA A 144 19.94 6.49 21.51
C ALA A 144 21.43 6.69 21.18
N GLY A 145 21.79 7.72 20.40
CA GLY A 145 23.15 7.87 19.85
C GLY A 145 23.49 6.83 18.77
N ASP A 146 22.49 6.09 18.27
CA ASP A 146 22.66 4.96 17.36
C ASP A 146 22.94 5.44 15.91
N ILE A 147 24.19 5.86 15.68
CA ILE A 147 24.69 6.30 14.36
C ILE A 147 24.46 5.20 13.30
N GLU A 148 24.68 3.93 13.66
CA GLU A 148 24.50 2.77 12.78
C GLU A 148 23.05 2.60 12.32
N GLY A 149 22.10 2.73 13.24
CA GLY A 149 20.68 2.70 12.94
C GLY A 149 20.17 3.95 12.23
N ALA A 150 20.79 5.10 12.47
CA ALA A 150 20.55 6.31 11.67
C ALA A 150 21.03 6.11 10.22
N ILE A 151 22.24 5.60 10.00
CA ILE A 151 22.76 5.24 8.66
C ILE A 151 21.81 4.26 7.96
N ARG A 152 21.38 3.18 8.64
CA ARG A 152 20.43 2.21 8.06
C ARG A 152 19.07 2.83 7.73
N ALA A 153 18.49 3.62 8.63
CA ALA A 153 17.19 4.25 8.39
C ALA A 153 17.24 5.30 7.26
N THR A 154 18.30 6.11 7.19
CA THR A 154 18.52 7.07 6.09
C THR A 154 18.82 6.35 4.76
N ALA A 155 19.49 5.20 4.79
CA ALA A 155 19.69 4.36 3.60
C ALA A 155 18.36 3.78 3.07
N LEU A 156 17.47 3.30 3.95
CA LEU A 156 16.12 2.87 3.60
C LEU A 156 15.26 4.02 3.06
N ALA A 157 15.36 5.22 3.65
CA ALA A 157 14.68 6.41 3.11
C ALA A 157 15.16 6.73 1.68
N ARG A 158 16.47 6.62 1.43
CA ARG A 158 17.06 6.78 0.09
C ARG A 158 16.59 5.70 -0.90
N GLU A 159 16.31 4.49 -0.42
CA GLU A 159 15.77 3.38 -1.22
C GLU A 159 14.28 3.60 -1.59
N ALA A 160 13.43 3.99 -0.64
CA ALA A 160 12.03 4.35 -0.91
C ALA A 160 11.89 5.46 -1.96
N MET A 161 12.79 6.46 -1.91
CA MET A 161 12.92 7.56 -2.88
C MET A 161 13.26 7.12 -4.32
N THR A 162 13.65 5.86 -4.58
CA THR A 162 13.85 5.35 -5.95
C THR A 162 12.55 5.26 -6.75
N SER A 163 11.42 5.03 -6.06
CA SER A 163 10.10 4.95 -6.68
C SER A 163 9.50 6.31 -7.05
N LEU A 164 10.04 7.40 -6.51
CA LEU A 164 9.53 8.78 -6.64
C LEU A 164 10.22 9.52 -7.80
N THR A 165 9.98 9.11 -9.04
CA THR A 165 10.73 9.63 -10.22
C THR A 165 10.49 11.10 -10.58
N ALA A 166 9.46 11.76 -10.06
CA ALA A 166 9.12 13.14 -10.46
C ALA A 166 10.27 14.16 -10.19
N PRO A 167 10.47 15.18 -11.06
CA PRO A 167 11.58 16.14 -10.93
C PRO A 167 11.62 16.91 -9.62
N ARG A 168 10.45 17.17 -9.01
CA ARG A 168 10.29 17.81 -7.68
C ARG A 168 11.09 17.14 -6.57
N TYR A 169 11.47 15.87 -6.73
CA TYR A 169 12.18 15.07 -5.73
C TYR A 169 13.70 14.97 -5.96
N ILE A 170 14.26 15.62 -7.00
CA ILE A 170 15.70 15.59 -7.31
C ILE A 170 16.52 16.18 -6.15
N SER A 171 16.17 17.39 -5.69
CA SER A 171 16.88 18.06 -4.60
C SER A 171 16.83 17.25 -3.30
N LEU A 172 15.68 16.64 -2.99
CA LEU A 172 15.52 15.80 -1.80
C LEU A 172 16.40 14.53 -1.86
N ARG A 173 16.50 13.85 -3.02
CA ARG A 173 17.46 12.75 -3.19
C ARG A 173 18.90 13.19 -2.95
N GLN A 174 19.27 14.39 -3.39
CA GLN A 174 20.60 14.95 -3.16
C GLN A 174 20.84 15.22 -1.66
N THR A 175 19.90 15.86 -0.96
CA THR A 175 19.99 16.12 0.48
C THR A 175 20.12 14.82 1.28
N ILE A 176 19.27 13.81 1.02
CA ILE A 176 19.36 12.49 1.67
C ILE A 176 20.71 11.82 1.37
N GLY A 177 21.23 11.95 0.15
CA GLY A 177 22.55 11.43 -0.23
C GLY A 177 23.71 12.10 0.51
N GLN A 178 23.65 13.43 0.67
CA GLN A 178 24.62 14.22 1.43
C GLN A 178 24.54 13.92 2.94
N GLU A 179 23.33 13.83 3.49
CA GLU A 179 23.08 13.53 4.90
C GLU A 179 23.53 12.10 5.27
N LEU A 180 23.32 11.12 4.38
CA LEU A 180 23.87 9.77 4.53
C LEU A 180 25.40 9.73 4.47
N ALA A 181 26.01 10.50 3.56
CA ALA A 181 27.46 10.59 3.46
C ALA A 181 28.08 11.27 4.69
N ALA A 182 27.42 12.30 5.24
CA ALA A 182 27.81 12.93 6.49
C ALA A 182 27.72 11.97 7.68
N LEU A 183 26.65 11.17 7.78
CA LEU A 183 26.52 10.11 8.79
C LEU A 183 27.61 9.05 8.66
N GLN A 184 27.96 8.64 7.44
CA GLN A 184 29.00 7.64 7.17
C GLN A 184 30.43 8.17 7.40
N ALA A 185 30.63 9.49 7.42
CA ALA A 185 31.88 10.14 7.77
C ALA A 185 32.07 10.37 9.28
N LEU A 186 31.05 10.10 10.11
CA LEU A 186 31.19 10.17 11.57
C LEU A 186 32.11 9.05 12.09
N PRO A 187 32.90 9.31 13.15
CA PRO A 187 33.60 8.25 13.88
C PRO A 187 32.64 7.16 14.36
N ALA A 188 33.17 5.95 14.56
CA ALA A 188 32.43 4.88 15.24
C ALA A 188 31.94 5.36 16.62
N ASP A 189 30.72 4.97 16.97
CA ASP A 189 30.02 5.44 18.16
C ASP A 189 30.90 5.35 19.44
N PRO A 190 31.18 6.48 20.12
CA PRO A 190 32.03 6.52 21.30
C PRO A 190 31.47 5.70 22.47
N ARG A 191 30.16 5.41 22.50
CA ARG A 191 29.54 4.56 23.53
C ARG A 191 29.96 3.10 23.37
N ARG A 192 29.97 2.57 22.14
CA ARG A 192 30.55 1.24 21.85
C ARG A 192 32.03 1.15 22.20
N GLN A 193 32.82 2.19 21.90
CA GLN A 193 34.23 2.23 22.30
C GLN A 193 34.37 2.20 23.83
N ALA A 194 33.63 3.06 24.54
CA ALA A 194 33.65 3.12 26.00
C ALA A 194 33.21 1.79 26.65
N ALA A 195 32.16 1.14 26.12
CA ALA A 195 31.69 -0.15 26.61
C ALA A 195 32.78 -1.23 26.50
N GLY A 196 33.50 -1.29 25.37
CA GLY A 196 34.61 -2.23 25.18
C GLY A 196 35.78 -2.00 26.17
N VAL A 197 36.07 -0.75 26.53
CA VAL A 197 37.08 -0.43 27.56
C VAL A 197 36.59 -0.79 28.96
N LEU A 198 35.31 -0.63 29.27
CA LEU A 198 34.72 -1.09 30.55
C LEU A 198 34.76 -2.62 30.68
N ASP A 199 34.43 -3.35 29.61
CA ASP A 199 34.53 -4.82 29.57
C ASP A 199 35.99 -5.29 29.76
N ALA A 200 36.95 -4.64 29.10
CA ALA A 200 38.37 -4.91 29.28
C ALA A 200 38.87 -4.58 30.71
N LEU A 201 38.38 -3.49 31.31
CA LEU A 201 38.68 -3.11 32.69
C LEU A 201 38.11 -4.16 33.66
N GLN A 202 36.86 -4.58 33.49
CA GLN A 202 36.23 -5.63 34.30
C GLN A 202 37.00 -6.96 34.24
N ALA A 203 37.48 -7.35 33.05
CA ALA A 203 38.33 -8.54 32.86
C ALA A 203 39.75 -8.40 33.47
N THR A 204 40.20 -7.17 33.72
CA THR A 204 41.53 -6.89 34.29
C THR A 204 41.50 -6.73 35.81
N LEU A 205 40.38 -6.32 36.42
CA LEU A 205 40.19 -6.21 37.88
C LEU A 205 40.69 -7.41 38.71
N PRO A 206 40.41 -8.69 38.36
CA PRO A 206 40.92 -9.84 39.12
C PRO A 206 42.43 -10.11 38.94
N GLN A 207 43.14 -9.31 38.13
CA GLN A 207 44.58 -9.46 37.82
C GLN A 207 45.46 -8.38 38.48
N LEU A 208 44.86 -7.48 39.28
CA LEU A 208 45.59 -6.48 40.08
C LEU A 208 46.00 -7.04 41.44
N VAL A 209 47.12 -6.53 41.95
CA VAL A 209 47.60 -6.87 43.30
C VAL A 209 46.70 -6.18 44.32
N SER A 210 45.98 -7.01 45.08
CA SER A 210 45.28 -6.63 46.32
C SER A 210 46.21 -5.85 47.23
N ARG A 211 45.80 -4.67 47.74
CA ARG A 211 46.54 -4.02 48.82
C ARG A 211 46.58 -4.95 50.03
N GLY A 212 47.77 -5.21 50.56
CA GLY A 212 47.98 -5.95 51.79
C GLY A 212 47.70 -5.08 53.02
N PRO A 213 47.29 -5.68 54.16
CA PRO A 213 47.12 -4.94 55.41
C PRO A 213 48.47 -4.34 55.84
N GLY A 214 48.54 -3.02 56.02
CA GLY A 214 49.73 -2.31 56.48
C GLY A 214 50.67 -1.73 55.41
N GLU A 215 50.37 -1.83 54.11
CA GLU A 215 51.17 -1.20 53.04
C GLU A 215 51.02 0.34 52.96
N GLY A 216 50.25 0.96 53.88
CA GLY A 216 49.79 2.35 53.78
C GLY A 216 50.66 3.42 54.45
N THR A 217 51.67 3.08 55.26
CA THR A 217 52.43 4.04 56.06
C THR A 217 53.91 4.10 55.68
N VAL A 218 54.32 5.21 55.06
CA VAL A 218 55.73 5.63 55.03
C VAL A 218 56.17 5.86 56.47
N SER A 219 57.17 5.11 56.94
CA SER A 219 57.72 5.30 58.29
C SER A 219 58.45 6.64 58.38
N ASP A 220 58.13 7.43 59.41
CA ASP A 220 58.77 8.72 59.68
C ASP A 220 60.26 8.51 60.02
N PRO A 221 61.22 9.05 59.23
CA PRO A 221 62.64 8.80 59.44
C PRO A 221 63.20 9.44 60.72
N ASP A 222 62.54 10.45 61.31
CA ASP A 222 62.98 11.10 62.54
C ASP A 222 62.50 10.39 63.84
N ALA A 223 61.82 9.23 63.72
CA ALA A 223 61.29 8.49 64.86
C ALA A 223 62.38 8.01 65.85
N SER A 224 62.27 8.47 67.11
CA SER A 224 63.23 8.19 68.18
C SER A 224 63.41 6.70 68.42
N ALA A 225 64.64 6.28 68.72
CA ALA A 225 64.96 4.88 69.04
C ALA A 225 64.16 4.34 70.25
N TRP A 226 63.73 5.21 71.18
CA TRP A 226 62.85 4.83 72.29
C TRP A 226 61.39 4.65 71.86
N GLN A 227 60.88 5.45 70.92
CA GLN A 227 59.52 5.28 70.39
C GLN A 227 59.39 3.94 69.65
N ARG A 228 60.40 3.60 68.83
CA ARG A 228 60.48 2.29 68.14
C ARG A 228 60.53 1.08 69.08
N LEU A 229 61.00 1.26 70.32
CA LEU A 229 61.01 0.22 71.36
C LEU A 229 59.67 0.09 72.09
N VAL A 230 58.90 1.19 72.19
CA VAL A 230 57.53 1.18 72.74
C VAL A 230 56.55 0.59 71.73
N ASP A 231 56.60 0.98 70.46
CA ASP A 231 55.78 0.39 69.38
C ASP A 231 55.95 -1.13 69.24
N ALA A 232 57.13 -1.66 69.56
CA ALA A 232 57.43 -3.09 69.51
C ALA A 232 56.73 -3.91 70.61
N VAL A 233 56.26 -3.27 71.68
CA VAL A 233 55.60 -3.91 72.83
C VAL A 233 54.12 -3.50 72.95
N VAL A 234 53.79 -2.27 72.56
CA VAL A 234 52.46 -1.66 72.67
C VAL A 234 52.08 -1.06 71.32
N GLN A 235 51.60 -1.90 70.40
CA GLN A 235 51.00 -1.45 69.15
C GLN A 235 49.61 -0.85 69.40
N VAL A 236 49.56 0.35 69.98
CA VAL A 236 48.39 1.25 69.89
C VAL A 236 48.37 1.81 68.46
N ARG A 237 48.06 0.94 67.50
CA ARG A 237 47.85 1.32 66.10
C ARG A 237 46.55 2.13 66.03
N PRO A 238 46.58 3.42 65.65
CA PRO A 238 45.34 4.15 65.40
C PRO A 238 44.65 3.47 64.22
N SER A 239 43.47 2.90 64.44
CA SER A 239 42.63 2.31 63.39
C SER A 239 41.99 3.41 62.55
N GLY A 240 42.83 4.13 61.79
CA GLY A 240 42.38 5.03 60.75
C GLY A 240 41.47 4.29 59.75
N PRO A 241 40.43 4.92 59.22
CA PRO A 241 39.36 4.26 58.45
C PRO A 241 39.76 3.81 57.03
N GLN A 242 41.03 3.41 56.85
CA GLN A 242 41.65 3.04 55.57
C GLN A 242 42.67 1.88 55.67
N ASP A 243 43.07 1.43 56.88
CA ASP A 243 44.13 0.42 57.08
C ASP A 243 43.60 -0.95 57.57
N LEU A 244 42.27 -1.11 57.64
CA LEU A 244 41.61 -2.37 57.93
C LEU A 244 40.58 -2.68 56.84
N VAL A 245 40.94 -3.65 55.98
CA VAL A 245 40.00 -4.33 55.09
C VAL A 245 40.09 -5.81 55.44
N ALA A 246 39.22 -6.28 56.33
CA ALA A 246 39.13 -7.72 56.60
C ALA A 246 38.65 -8.46 55.35
N PRO A 247 38.82 -9.80 55.24
CA PRO A 247 38.38 -10.54 54.06
C PRO A 247 36.89 -10.36 53.71
N GLY A 248 36.03 -10.12 54.70
CA GLY A 248 34.62 -9.74 54.50
C GLY A 248 34.46 -8.35 53.90
N ASP A 249 35.10 -7.33 54.49
CA ASP A 249 35.10 -5.96 53.97
C ASP A 249 35.67 -5.89 52.55
N ARG A 250 36.64 -6.75 52.24
CA ARG A 250 37.22 -6.85 50.89
C ARG A 250 36.18 -7.32 49.88
N ALA A 251 35.46 -8.39 50.18
CA ALA A 251 34.39 -8.89 49.32
C ALA A 251 33.26 -7.85 49.17
N THR A 252 32.94 -7.09 50.22
CA THR A 252 31.99 -5.97 50.16
C THR A 252 32.50 -4.83 49.27
N GLY A 253 33.79 -4.48 49.34
CA GLY A 253 34.41 -3.48 48.47
C GLY A 253 34.46 -3.91 47.01
N GLU A 254 34.81 -5.16 46.72
CA GLU A 254 34.79 -5.76 45.38
C GLU A 254 33.36 -5.81 44.80
N ALA A 255 32.36 -6.19 45.61
CA ALA A 255 30.95 -6.14 45.21
C ALA A 255 30.46 -4.70 44.95
N THR A 256 30.91 -3.72 45.75
CA THR A 256 30.56 -2.31 45.56
C THR A 256 31.20 -1.72 44.30
N LEU A 257 32.47 -2.06 44.03
CA LEU A 257 33.15 -1.72 42.79
C LEU A 257 32.43 -2.30 41.56
N ALA A 258 32.00 -3.56 41.62
CA ALA A 258 31.23 -4.20 40.56
C ALA A 258 29.85 -3.54 40.35
N LEU A 259 29.17 -3.14 41.43
CA LEU A 259 27.91 -2.40 41.37
C LEU A 259 28.09 -1.02 40.73
N GLU A 260 29.11 -0.25 41.11
CA GLU A 260 29.41 1.05 40.51
C GLU A 260 29.79 0.94 39.03
N LEU A 261 30.51 -0.11 38.64
CA LEU A 261 30.83 -0.39 37.25
C LEU A 261 29.57 -0.76 36.43
N ALA A 262 28.65 -1.54 37.00
CA ALA A 262 27.36 -1.84 36.39
C ALA A 262 26.47 -0.59 36.27
N LEU A 263 26.43 0.26 37.30
CA LEU A 263 25.72 1.55 37.25
C LEU A 263 26.31 2.46 36.17
N ALA A 264 27.63 2.56 36.07
CA ALA A 264 28.32 3.29 35.00
C ALA A 264 27.96 2.73 33.61
N ARG A 265 27.90 1.41 33.43
CA ARG A 265 27.43 0.79 32.18
C ARG A 265 25.99 1.22 31.85
N THR A 266 25.05 1.14 32.79
CA THR A 266 23.66 1.56 32.53
C THR A 266 23.53 3.07 32.25
N ALA A 267 24.42 3.91 32.77
CA ALA A 267 24.46 5.34 32.44
C ALA A 267 25.02 5.57 31.02
N LEU A 268 26.03 4.80 30.61
CA LEU A 268 26.60 4.81 29.27
C LEU A 268 25.58 4.38 28.22
N ASP A 269 24.86 3.27 28.47
CA ASP A 269 23.81 2.75 27.58
C ASP A 269 22.66 3.75 27.37
N ARG A 270 22.35 4.56 28.41
CA ARG A 270 21.38 5.66 28.35
C ARG A 270 21.93 6.96 27.75
N GLY A 271 23.24 7.06 27.54
CA GLY A 271 23.89 8.29 27.06
C GLY A 271 24.02 9.41 28.09
N ASP A 272 23.84 9.13 29.37
CA ASP A 272 23.95 10.10 30.47
C ASP A 272 25.42 10.33 30.83
N ALA A 273 26.05 11.27 30.11
CA ALA A 273 27.43 11.67 30.33
C ALA A 273 27.69 12.31 31.72
N SER A 274 26.65 12.74 32.44
CA SER A 274 26.76 13.24 33.83
C SER A 274 26.90 12.06 34.80
N THR A 275 25.92 11.17 34.82
CA THR A 275 25.90 10.01 35.73
C THR A 275 27.03 9.03 35.40
N PHE A 276 27.41 8.89 34.12
CA PHE A 276 28.57 8.10 33.72
C PHE A 276 29.86 8.60 34.36
N ARG A 277 30.17 9.90 34.22
CA ARG A 277 31.37 10.51 34.83
C ARG A 277 31.31 10.52 36.37
N ALA A 278 30.11 10.55 36.97
CA ALA A 278 29.96 10.37 38.41
C ALA A 278 30.28 8.93 38.85
N GLY A 279 29.80 7.92 38.12
CA GLY A 279 30.11 6.51 38.35
C GLY A 279 31.59 6.20 38.20
N LEU A 280 32.24 6.68 37.13
CA LEU A 280 33.68 6.50 36.92
C LEU A 280 34.53 7.11 38.04
N ALA A 281 34.06 8.16 38.74
CA ALA A 281 34.81 8.74 39.86
C ALA A 281 34.80 7.79 41.06
N ARG A 282 33.63 7.21 41.37
CA ARG A 282 33.49 6.26 42.49
C ARG A 282 34.21 4.95 42.20
N VAL A 283 34.23 4.49 40.94
CA VAL A 283 35.08 3.37 40.49
C VAL A 283 36.56 3.67 40.71
N GLU A 284 37.03 4.88 40.40
CA GLU A 284 38.41 5.31 40.61
C GLU A 284 38.77 5.40 42.13
N ASP A 285 37.88 5.98 42.96
CA ASP A 285 38.02 6.02 44.42
C ASP A 285 38.12 4.61 45.03
N TRP A 286 37.27 3.68 44.60
CA TRP A 286 37.31 2.28 45.06
C TRP A 286 38.56 1.56 44.57
N LEU A 287 39.01 1.80 43.33
CA LEU A 287 40.27 1.26 42.81
C LEU A 287 41.49 1.75 43.62
N VAL A 288 41.48 3.02 44.06
CA VAL A 288 42.53 3.58 44.93
C VAL A 288 42.55 2.94 46.32
N ARG A 289 41.37 2.61 46.87
CA ARG A 289 41.23 1.98 48.21
C ARG A 289 41.62 0.51 48.24
N LEU A 290 41.24 -0.26 47.22
CA LEU A 290 41.23 -1.73 47.24
C LEU A 290 42.52 -2.41 46.73
N TYR A 291 43.32 -1.72 45.91
CA TYR A 291 44.50 -2.26 45.22
C TYR A 291 45.77 -1.46 45.47
N ALA A 292 46.92 -2.14 45.42
CA ALA A 292 48.25 -1.55 45.57
C ALA A 292 48.63 -0.65 44.38
N ASP A 293 49.59 0.26 44.57
CA ASP A 293 50.00 1.24 43.54
C ASP A 293 50.98 0.67 42.51
N GLU A 294 50.50 -0.32 41.77
CA GLU A 294 51.21 -0.98 40.68
C GLU A 294 51.07 -0.23 39.35
N PRO A 295 52.03 -0.31 38.41
CA PRO A 295 51.93 0.32 37.09
C PRO A 295 50.72 -0.18 36.28
N ARG A 296 50.18 -1.38 36.57
CA ARG A 296 48.89 -1.85 36.03
C ARG A 296 47.72 -1.00 36.52
N ARG A 297 47.67 -0.67 37.82
CA ARG A 297 46.63 0.22 38.40
C ARG A 297 46.70 1.60 37.77
N GLN A 298 47.91 2.14 37.63
CA GLN A 298 48.15 3.45 37.02
C GLN A 298 47.76 3.48 35.52
N ALA A 299 47.91 2.36 34.80
CA ALA A 299 47.40 2.24 33.43
C ALA A 299 45.86 2.23 33.38
N LEU A 300 45.18 1.50 34.26
CA LEU A 300 43.72 1.53 34.39
C LEU A 300 43.20 2.93 34.75
N GLN A 301 43.87 3.65 35.66
CA GLN A 301 43.50 5.03 36.02
C GLN A 301 43.61 5.99 34.83
N LYS A 302 44.65 5.86 33.99
CA LYS A 302 44.77 6.64 32.75
C LYS A 302 43.63 6.34 31.77
N GLN A 303 43.29 5.06 31.57
CA GLN A 303 42.15 4.65 30.73
C GLN A 303 40.81 5.16 31.28
N LEU A 304 40.61 5.16 32.59
CA LEU A 304 39.44 5.77 33.24
C LEU A 304 39.41 7.29 33.00
N ALA A 305 40.54 7.99 33.14
CA ALA A 305 40.63 9.43 32.87
C ALA A 305 40.34 9.77 31.39
N GLU A 306 40.84 8.97 30.45
CA GLU A 306 40.54 9.07 29.02
C GLU A 306 39.04 8.86 28.74
N LEU A 307 38.42 7.85 29.36
CA LEU A 307 36.96 7.63 29.29
C LEU A 307 36.15 8.78 29.88
N ARG A 308 36.61 9.42 30.97
CA ARG A 308 35.97 10.61 31.56
C ARG A 308 36.01 11.83 30.66
N ALA A 309 37.01 11.92 29.77
CA ALA A 309 37.20 13.02 28.83
C ALA A 309 36.47 12.79 27.48
N LEU A 310 36.04 11.56 27.18
CA LEU A 310 35.36 11.21 25.93
C LEU A 310 33.96 11.85 25.83
N SER A 311 33.67 12.55 24.72
CA SER A 311 32.32 13.05 24.49
C SER A 311 31.38 11.95 23.99
N LEU A 312 30.44 11.53 24.84
CA LEU A 312 29.39 10.55 24.53
C LEU A 312 28.23 11.12 23.68
N GLN A 313 28.36 12.37 23.25
CA GLN A 313 27.41 13.11 22.42
C GLN A 313 28.21 13.88 21.36
N PRO A 314 28.36 13.35 20.13
CA PRO A 314 28.97 14.10 19.04
C PRO A 314 28.09 15.30 18.67
N ALA A 315 28.70 16.43 18.32
CA ALA A 315 27.99 17.55 17.72
C ALA A 315 27.65 17.22 16.26
N LEU A 316 26.39 17.39 15.88
CA LEU A 316 25.83 16.85 14.63
C LEU A 316 25.21 17.96 13.75
N PRO A 317 26.02 18.94 13.27
CA PRO A 317 25.52 20.06 12.49
C PRO A 317 24.98 19.62 11.12
N GLY A 318 23.83 20.18 10.71
CA GLY A 318 23.21 19.93 9.40
C GLY A 318 22.34 18.67 9.30
N LEU A 319 22.25 17.86 10.35
CA LEU A 319 21.44 16.63 10.37
C LEU A 319 19.96 16.93 10.69
N GLY A 320 19.06 16.37 9.89
CA GLY A 320 17.63 16.70 9.86
C GLY A 320 17.20 17.52 8.63
N ALA A 321 18.12 18.01 7.80
CA ALA A 321 17.79 18.85 6.64
C ALA A 321 16.88 18.13 5.62
N ALA A 322 17.10 16.83 5.37
CA ALA A 322 16.19 16.06 4.52
C ALA A 322 14.78 15.92 5.12
N LEU A 323 14.67 15.78 6.44
CA LEU A 323 13.39 15.64 7.14
C LEU A 323 12.57 16.94 7.08
N GLU A 324 13.22 18.08 7.26
CA GLU A 324 12.60 19.40 7.08
C GLU A 324 12.17 19.64 5.62
N GLN A 325 12.99 19.20 4.65
CA GLN A 325 12.65 19.30 3.23
C GLN A 325 11.45 18.42 2.84
N VAL A 326 11.31 17.21 3.39
CA VAL A 326 10.10 16.37 3.18
C VAL A 326 8.87 17.07 3.75
N ARG A 327 8.96 17.65 4.96
CA ARG A 327 7.86 18.37 5.60
C ARG A 327 7.45 19.62 4.83
N ALA A 328 8.41 20.35 4.28
CA ALA A 328 8.14 21.48 3.39
C ALA A 328 7.41 21.03 2.11
N LEU A 329 7.85 19.94 1.48
CA LEU A 329 7.19 19.36 0.31
C LEU A 329 5.76 18.89 0.64
N ARG A 330 5.54 18.23 1.79
CA ARG A 330 4.21 17.87 2.31
C ARG A 330 3.33 19.11 2.49
N GLY A 331 3.83 20.14 3.18
CA GLY A 331 3.08 21.37 3.46
C GLY A 331 2.80 22.23 2.23
N THR A 332 3.50 21.98 1.11
CA THR A 332 3.26 22.65 -0.19
C THR A 332 2.33 21.85 -1.10
N SER A 333 1.99 20.60 -0.77
CA SER A 333 0.99 19.82 -1.50
C SER A 333 -0.43 20.30 -1.19
N PRO A 334 -1.23 20.75 -2.17
CA PRO A 334 -2.64 21.11 -1.97
C PRO A 334 -3.48 19.83 -1.79
N GLY A 335 -3.44 19.26 -0.59
CA GLY A 335 -3.91 17.89 -0.32
C GLY A 335 -4.77 17.69 0.94
N VAL A 336 -5.02 18.73 1.74
CA VAL A 336 -6.02 18.71 2.83
C VAL A 336 -6.57 20.11 3.07
N ASP A 337 -7.76 20.38 2.55
CA ASP A 337 -8.61 21.46 3.05
C ASP A 337 -9.21 21.04 4.40
N PRO A 338 -8.85 21.67 5.54
CA PRO A 338 -9.51 21.37 6.82
C PRO A 338 -11.00 21.72 6.78
N LEU A 339 -11.42 22.57 5.85
CA LEU A 339 -12.80 22.96 5.61
C LEU A 339 -13.70 21.79 5.14
N ARG A 340 -13.15 20.76 4.48
CA ARG A 340 -13.96 19.61 4.05
C ARG A 340 -14.33 18.67 5.21
N ALA A 341 -13.56 18.66 6.30
CA ALA A 341 -13.94 17.98 7.53
C ALA A 341 -15.14 18.68 8.21
N ALA A 342 -15.18 20.02 8.20
CA ALA A 342 -16.31 20.80 8.73
C ALA A 342 -17.58 20.65 7.88
N ALA A 343 -17.44 20.50 6.56
CA ALA A 343 -18.58 20.24 5.66
C ALA A 343 -19.26 18.89 5.95
N ALA A 344 -18.50 17.86 6.33
CA ALA A 344 -19.04 16.54 6.65
C ALA A 344 -19.90 16.51 7.94
N THR A 345 -19.77 17.53 8.80
CA THR A 345 -20.63 17.70 10.00
C THR A 345 -21.87 18.55 9.77
N ALA A 346 -22.10 19.08 8.55
CA ALA A 346 -23.19 20.03 8.27
C ALA A 346 -24.46 19.39 7.70
N ASP A 347 -24.42 18.14 7.22
CA ASP A 347 -25.51 17.48 6.48
C ASP A 347 -25.92 16.14 7.14
N ALA A 348 -26.21 16.19 8.44
CA ALA A 348 -26.83 15.10 9.19
C ALA A 348 -28.30 15.44 9.45
N PRO A 349 -29.28 14.57 9.11
CA PRO A 349 -30.69 14.89 9.21
C PRO A 349 -31.15 15.00 10.66
N THR A 350 -31.79 16.13 11.01
CA THR A 350 -32.31 16.43 12.34
C THR A 350 -33.41 15.43 12.76
N ALA A 351 -33.10 14.58 13.73
CA ALA A 351 -34.11 13.80 14.46
C ALA A 351 -34.87 14.69 15.47
N PRO A 352 -36.16 14.43 15.74
CA PRO A 352 -36.97 15.26 16.64
C PRO A 352 -36.57 15.10 18.12
N ALA A 353 -36.86 16.13 18.92
CA ALA A 353 -36.51 16.19 20.33
C ALA A 353 -37.34 15.22 21.20
N PRO A 354 -36.77 14.66 22.29
CA PRO A 354 -37.50 13.85 23.25
C PRO A 354 -38.47 14.68 24.10
N GLU A 355 -39.61 14.09 24.41
CA GLU A 355 -40.71 14.68 25.17
C GLU A 355 -40.43 14.72 26.68
N ALA A 356 -40.92 15.74 27.40
CA ALA A 356 -40.54 16.01 28.79
C ALA A 356 -41.40 15.24 29.80
N LEU A 357 -40.76 14.57 30.78
CA LEU A 357 -41.43 14.01 31.95
C LEU A 357 -41.71 15.10 33.01
N PRO A 358 -42.85 15.02 33.74
CA PRO A 358 -43.18 15.97 34.82
C PRO A 358 -42.38 15.73 36.11
N PRO A 359 -42.24 16.74 36.98
CA PRO A 359 -41.40 16.67 38.19
C PRO A 359 -42.06 15.94 39.38
N PRO A 360 -41.27 15.34 40.28
CA PRO A 360 -41.77 14.77 41.54
C PRO A 360 -42.07 15.84 42.61
N ILE A 361 -42.87 15.46 43.60
CA ILE A 361 -43.44 16.33 44.64
C ILE A 361 -42.48 16.49 45.84
N ALA A 362 -42.44 17.69 46.43
CA ALA A 362 -41.67 17.98 47.64
C ALA A 362 -42.52 17.90 48.94
N PRO A 363 -41.96 17.38 50.05
CA PRO A 363 -42.46 17.62 51.42
C PRO A 363 -41.87 18.93 52.01
N PRO A 364 -42.46 19.49 53.10
CA PRO A 364 -42.24 20.89 53.51
C PRO A 364 -41.16 21.13 54.58
N ASP A 365 -40.83 22.41 54.77
CA ASP A 365 -39.91 22.94 55.79
C ASP A 365 -40.24 22.51 57.24
N THR A 366 -39.20 22.38 58.08
CA THR A 366 -39.27 22.88 59.46
C THR A 366 -37.88 23.38 59.89
N GLY A 367 -37.84 24.60 60.41
CA GLY A 367 -36.62 25.37 60.59
C GLY A 367 -35.74 25.06 61.80
N ALA A 368 -34.63 25.81 61.82
CA ALA A 368 -33.79 26.18 62.95
C ALA A 368 -32.84 25.13 63.54
N GLY A 369 -31.69 25.64 64.02
CA GLY A 369 -30.63 24.86 64.69
C GLY A 369 -29.26 25.22 64.14
N ALA A 370 -28.59 26.19 64.77
CA ALA A 370 -27.14 26.37 64.60
C ALA A 370 -26.44 25.66 65.76
N ASP A 371 -25.36 24.91 65.46
CA ASP A 371 -24.18 24.86 66.31
C ASP A 371 -23.00 24.21 65.58
N ALA A 372 -21.78 24.52 66.02
CA ALA A 372 -20.54 23.85 65.57
C ALA A 372 -20.25 22.61 66.44
N PRO A 373 -19.34 21.71 66.00
CA PRO A 373 -18.08 21.66 66.75
C PRO A 373 -16.81 21.31 65.94
N THR A 374 -15.75 22.06 66.25
CA THR A 374 -14.43 21.59 66.73
C THR A 374 -13.88 20.21 66.28
N GLU A 375 -12.71 20.22 65.65
CA GLU A 375 -11.82 19.05 65.47
C GLU A 375 -11.18 18.57 66.79
N PRO A 376 -11.02 17.26 67.03
CA PRO A 376 -10.16 16.72 68.09
C PRO A 376 -8.74 16.37 67.58
N GLN A 377 -7.73 16.72 68.37
CA GLN A 377 -6.35 16.22 68.20
C GLN A 377 -6.17 14.83 68.84
N VAL A 378 -5.54 13.89 68.12
CA VAL A 378 -4.81 12.71 68.63
C VAL A 378 -3.75 12.40 67.55
N GLU A 379 -2.45 12.61 67.70
CA GLU A 379 -1.47 12.09 68.68
C GLU A 379 -1.07 10.60 68.46
N GLN A 380 -0.14 10.38 67.52
CA GLN A 380 1.02 9.47 67.64
C GLN A 380 2.04 9.73 66.53
#